data_AF-A0A2S4YR30-F1
#
_entry.id   AF-A0A2S4YR30-F1
#
_cell.length_a   1.000
_cell.length_b   1.000
_cell.length_c   1.000
_cell.angle_alpha   90.00
_cell.angle_beta   90.00
_cell.angle_gamma   90.00
#
_symmetry.space_group_name_H-M   'P 1'
#
loop_
_entity.id
_entity.type
_entity.pdbx_description
1 polymer ?
#
loop_
_entity_poly.entity_id
_entity_poly.type
_entity_poly.pdbx_seq_one_letter_code
_entity_poly.pdbx_strand_id
1 'polypeptide(L)' 'MGSQDPVCPSCGHPVATVVRRHKTLGAVVPVWRPGPCRNPQCPAYAAREPEEAQPKRRGERNRP' A
#
# COMPACT_ATOMS: atom_id res chain seq x y z
N MET A 1 -20.51 -12.50 6.19
CA MET A 1 -19.17 -12.62 6.82
C MET A 1 -18.67 -11.22 7.13
N GLY A 2 -18.40 -10.92 8.40
CA GLY A 2 -17.93 -9.60 8.83
C GLY A 2 -16.48 -9.36 8.40
N SER A 3 -16.26 -8.35 7.57
CA SER A 3 -14.93 -7.84 7.27
C SER A 3 -14.37 -7.21 8.54
N GLN A 4 -13.61 -8.00 9.31
CA GLN A 4 -12.82 -7.47 10.42
C GLN A 4 -11.85 -6.46 9.84
N ASP A 5 -11.95 -5.19 10.26
CA ASP A 5 -11.02 -4.16 9.82
C ASP A 5 -9.59 -4.60 10.16
N PRO A 6 -8.66 -4.54 9.19
CA PRO A 6 -7.29 -4.95 9.42
C PRO A 6 -6.70 -4.07 10.52
N VAL A 7 -6.04 -4.70 11.49
CA VAL A 7 -5.32 -4.00 12.56
C VAL A 7 -3.83 -3.96 12.24
N CYS A 8 -3.16 -2.91 12.69
CA CYS A 8 -1.70 -2.85 12.60
C CYS A 8 -1.08 -3.90 13.53
N PRO A 9 -0.22 -4.82 13.05
CA PRO A 9 0.39 -5.84 13.89
C PRO A 9 1.37 -5.26 14.93
N SER A 10 1.84 -4.02 14.76
CA SER A 10 2.80 -3.40 15.69
C SER A 10 2.16 -2.61 16.82
N CYS A 11 0.96 -2.06 16.63
CA CYS A 11 0.29 -1.22 17.65
C CYS A 11 -1.16 -1.63 17.94
N GLY A 12 -1.69 -2.63 17.23
CA GLY A 12 -3.07 -3.11 17.39
C GLY A 12 -4.15 -2.12 16.95
N HIS A 13 -3.78 -0.95 16.44
CA HIS A 13 -4.75 0.06 16.03
C HIS A 13 -5.47 -0.34 14.73
N PRO A 14 -6.79 -0.06 14.62
CA PRO A 14 -7.52 -0.30 13.39
C PRO A 14 -6.93 0.55 12.27
N VAL A 15 -6.62 -0.08 11.14
CA VAL A 15 -6.13 0.59 9.95
C VAL A 15 -7.15 0.45 8.83
N ALA A 16 -7.21 1.47 7.95
CA ALA A 16 -8.10 1.41 6.81
C ALA A 16 -7.68 0.26 5.88
N THR A 17 -8.64 -0.48 5.33
CA THR A 17 -8.34 -1.41 4.23
C THR A 17 -8.18 -0.61 2.95
N VAL A 18 -7.05 -0.76 2.26
CA VAL A 18 -6.82 -0.10 0.97
C VAL A 18 -6.89 -1.13 -0.17
N VAL A 19 -7.56 -0.75 -1.26
CA VAL A 19 -7.53 -1.51 -2.52
C VAL A 19 -6.33 -1.06 -3.33
N ARG A 20 -5.40 -1.97 -3.62
CA ARG A 20 -4.38 -1.74 -4.63
C ARG A 20 -4.70 -2.53 -5.89
N ARG A 21 -4.55 -1.88 -7.03
CA ARG A 21 -4.69 -2.53 -8.33
C ARG A 21 -3.33 -3.06 -8.77
N HIS A 22 -3.18 -4.38 -8.78
CA HIS A 22 -1.99 -5.05 -9.28
C HIS A 22 -2.22 -5.46 -10.74
N LYS A 23 -1.35 -5.00 -11.65
CA LYS A 23 -1.39 -5.45 -13.06
C LYS A 23 -0.53 -6.69 -13.22
N THR A 24 -1.14 -7.82 -13.57
CA THR A 24 -0.44 -9.09 -13.83
C THR A 24 -0.93 -9.64 -15.16
N LEU A 25 -0.02 -9.95 -16.09
CA LEU A 25 -0.31 -10.61 -17.37
C LEU A 25 -1.48 -9.99 -18.16
N GLY A 26 -1.60 -8.66 -18.17
CA GLY A 26 -2.65 -7.94 -18.89
C GLY A 26 -3.97 -7.75 -18.13
N ALA A 27 -4.16 -8.39 -16.98
CA ALA A 27 -5.32 -8.21 -16.10
C ALA A 27 -5.02 -7.22 -14.96
N VAL A 28 -6.07 -6.54 -14.48
CA VAL A 28 -6.01 -5.64 -13.30
C VAL A 28 -6.72 -6.32 -12.14
N VAL A 29 -5.95 -6.82 -11.19
CA VAL A 29 -6.48 -7.53 -10.02
C VAL A 29 -6.57 -6.55 -8.83
N PRO A 30 -7.74 -6.39 -8.19
CA PRO A 30 -7.85 -5.68 -6.92
C PRO A 30 -7.31 -6.55 -5.79
N VAL A 31 -6.33 -6.02 -5.07
CA VAL A 31 -5.73 -6.66 -3.89
C VAL A 31 -6.06 -5.82 -2.68
N TRP A 32 -6.76 -6.41 -1.72
CA TRP A 32 -7.08 -5.79 -0.45
C TRP A 32 -5.92 -6.00 0.51
N ARG A 33 -5.38 -4.91 1.06
CA ARG A 33 -4.28 -4.96 2.05
C ARG A 33 -4.57 -4.02 3.21
N PRO A 34 -3.99 -4.28 4.39
CA PRO A 34 -3.95 -3.30 5.47
C PRO A 34 -3.31 -2.02 4.96
N GLY A 35 -3.99 -0.90 5.16
CA GLY A 35 -3.47 0.43 4.88
C GLY A 35 -2.28 0.76 5.78
N PRO A 36 -1.58 1.86 5.48
CA PRO A 36 -0.54 2.35 6.37
C PRO A 36 -1.14 2.70 7.73
N CYS A 37 -0.43 2.34 8.80
CA CYS A 37 -0.73 2.87 10.12
C CYS A 37 -0.57 4.39 10.05
N ARG A 38 -1.52 5.16 10.60
CA ARG A 38 -1.43 6.63 10.67
C ARG A 38 -1.07 7.13 12.08
N ASN A 39 -0.72 6.22 12.99
CA ASN A 39 -0.36 6.58 14.35
C ASN A 39 1.12 7.04 14.37
N PRO A 40 1.41 8.32 14.65
CA PRO A 40 2.77 8.85 14.67
C PRO A 40 3.63 8.25 15.80
N GLN A 41 3.01 7.65 16.82
CA GLN A 41 3.74 6.92 17.87
C GLN A 41 4.03 5.46 17.50
N CYS A 42 3.57 4.97 16.36
CA CYS A 42 3.79 3.58 15.97
C CYS A 42 5.19 3.40 15.35
N PRO A 43 5.99 2.42 15.78
CA PRO A 43 7.29 2.15 15.16
C PRO A 43 7.16 1.76 13.67
N ALA A 44 6.03 1.15 13.28
CA ALA A 44 5.75 0.82 11.88
C ALA A 44 5.37 2.03 11.01
N TYR A 45 5.00 3.17 11.62
CA TYR A 45 4.79 4.43 10.90
C TYR A 45 6.14 5.01 10.43
N ALA A 46 7.13 5.05 11.33
CA ALA A 46 8.47 5.54 11.02
C ALA A 46 9.22 4.66 10.00
N ALA A 47 9.00 3.34 10.03
CA ALA A 47 9.62 2.42 9.08
C ALA A 47 9.02 2.48 7.66
N ARG A 48 7.91 3.19 7.45
CA ARG A 48 7.14 3.20 6.19
C ARG A 48 7.19 4.53 5.43
N GLU A 49 8.19 5.36 5.74
CA GLU A 49 8.64 6.45 4.85
C GLU A 49 8.76 5.93 3.40
N PRO A 50 8.47 6.76 2.39
CA PRO A 50 7.63 6.43 1.23
C PRO A 50 8.30 5.55 0.16
N GLU A 51 8.53 4.28 0.44
CA GLU A 51 9.02 3.31 -0.55
C GLU A 51 7.92 2.83 -1.51
N GLU A 52 6.66 3.24 -1.30
CA GLU A 52 5.54 2.98 -2.22
C GLU A 52 5.38 4.06 -3.30
N ALA A 53 6.34 4.98 -3.42
CA ALA A 53 6.54 5.76 -4.65
C ALA A 53 7.03 4.81 -5.74
N GLN A 54 6.05 4.20 -6.41
CA GLN A 54 6.10 3.47 -7.67
C GLN A 54 7.41 3.64 -8.45
N PRO A 55 8.00 2.55 -8.97
CA PRO A 55 9.21 2.65 -9.78
C PRO A 55 8.98 3.68 -10.87
N LYS A 56 9.83 4.72 -10.86
CA LYS A 56 9.90 5.74 -11.89
C LYS A 56 9.85 4.99 -13.22
N ARG A 57 8.83 5.20 -14.04
CA ARG A 57 8.92 4.82 -15.45
C ARG A 57 9.99 5.73 -16.07
N ARG A 58 11.27 5.37 -15.87
CA ARG A 58 12.38 5.79 -16.73
C ARG A 58 12.12 5.10 -18.06
N GLY A 59 11.29 5.75 -18.85
CA GLY A 59 10.92 5.38 -20.21
C GLY A 59 10.89 6.65 -21.04
N GLU A 60 11.98 7.41 -20.93
CA GLU A 60 12.40 8.42 -21.87
C GLU A 60 12.41 7.77 -23.26
N ARG A 61 11.31 7.95 -24.00
CA ARG A 61 11.27 7.64 -25.42
C ARG A 61 11.24 8.98 -26.15
N ASN A 62 12.44 9.55 -26.23
CA ASN A 62 12.82 10.42 -27.33
C ASN A 62 12.25 9.82 -28.63
N ARG A 63 11.38 10.56 -29.31
CA ARG A 63 10.86 10.22 -30.63
C ARG A 63 11.18 11.43 -31.53
N PRO A 64 11.92 11.20 -32.65
CA PRO A 64 12.53 12.23 -33.48
C PRO A 64 11.52 13.14 -34.16
#